data_AF-A0A8S0FNC4-F1
#
_entry.id   AF-A0A8S0FNC4-F1
#
_cell.length_a   1.000
_cell.length_b   1.000
_cell.length_c   1.000
_cell.angle_alpha   90.00
_cell.angle_beta   90.00
_cell.angle_gamma   90.00
#
_symmetry.space_group_name_H-M   'P 1'
#
loop_
_entity.id
_entity.type
_entity.pdbx_description
1 polymer ?
#
loop_
_entity_poly.entity_id
_entity_poly.type
_entity_poly.pdbx_seq_one_letter_code
_entity_poly.pdbx_strand_id
1 'polypeptide(L)'
;MNHIYLLLGELNTVAELSIVTNVPENMQRRGAMYLQRELKDKVAMMNRLQQALEHNHFFLMAQPITGMRGDVYHEILLRMKGENDELISPDSFLPVAHEFGLSSSIDMWVIEHTLQFMAENRAKMPAHRFAINLSPTSVCQARFPVEVSQLLAKYQITRKRGNLFLKSPKVML
;
A
#
# COMPACT_ATOMS: atom_id res chain seq x y z
N MET A 1 17.86 13.66 1.17
CA MET A 1 17.12 12.37 1.15
C MET A 1 16.73 11.92 -0.26
N ASN A 2 16.36 12.80 -1.20
CA ASN A 2 15.95 12.42 -2.57
C ASN A 2 16.98 11.65 -3.41
N HIS A 3 18.28 11.79 -3.12
CA HIS A 3 19.34 11.15 -3.92
C HIS A 3 19.35 9.62 -3.80
N ILE A 4 19.02 9.06 -2.63
CA ILE A 4 18.98 7.60 -2.43
C ILE A 4 17.87 6.96 -3.25
N TYR A 5 16.70 7.59 -3.30
CA TYR A 5 15.56 7.09 -4.06
C TYR A 5 15.81 7.16 -5.57
N LEU A 6 16.43 8.24 -6.06
CA LEU A 6 16.86 8.32 -7.46
C LEU A 6 17.80 7.17 -7.83
N LEU A 7 18.83 6.91 -7.01
CA LEU A 7 19.76 5.80 -7.23
C LEU A 7 19.07 4.43 -7.18
N LEU A 8 18.13 4.22 -6.26
CA LEU A 8 17.38 2.97 -6.16
C LEU A 8 16.52 2.72 -7.40
N GLY A 9 15.83 3.76 -7.89
CA GLY A 9 15.06 3.68 -9.12
C GLY A 9 15.94 3.43 -10.35
N GLU A 10 17.08 4.12 -10.47
CA GLU A 10 18.05 3.90 -11.55
C GLU A 10 18.56 2.45 -11.57
N LEU A 11 18.90 1.89 -10.41
CA LEU A 11 19.36 0.51 -10.29
C LEU A 11 18.26 -0.49 -10.62
N ASN A 12 17.03 -0.26 -10.14
CA ASN A 12 15.92 -1.18 -10.40
C ASN A 12 15.54 -1.20 -11.88
N THR A 13 15.46 -0.04 -12.55
CA THR A 13 15.14 0.00 -13.99
C THR A 13 16.24 -0.63 -14.85
N VAL A 14 17.53 -0.43 -14.51
CA VAL A 14 18.64 -1.10 -15.23
C VAL A 14 18.59 -2.62 -15.04
N ALA A 15 18.20 -3.09 -13.84
CA ALA A 15 18.01 -4.52 -13.59
C ALA A 15 16.83 -5.08 -14.42
N GLU A 16 15.69 -4.41 -14.45
CA GLU A 16 14.52 -4.82 -15.25
C GLU A 16 14.84 -4.90 -16.75
N LEU A 17 15.54 -3.90 -17.29
CA LEU A 17 15.98 -3.92 -18.68
C LEU A 17 16.95 -5.07 -18.96
N SER A 18 17.91 -5.32 -18.06
CA SER A 18 18.86 -6.42 -18.23
C SER A 18 18.15 -7.78 -18.26
N ILE A 19 17.04 -7.93 -17.53
CA ILE A 19 16.19 -9.13 -17.56
C ILE A 19 15.49 -9.26 -18.91
N VAL A 20 14.94 -8.17 -19.45
CA VAL A 20 14.18 -8.18 -20.72
C VAL A 20 15.10 -8.36 -21.93
N THR A 21 16.25 -7.69 -21.96
CA THR A 21 17.18 -7.74 -23.09
C THR A 21 18.13 -8.94 -23.01
N ASN A 22 18.23 -9.59 -21.85
CA ASN A 22 19.19 -10.66 -21.53
C ASN A 22 20.66 -10.24 -21.79
N VAL A 23 20.92 -8.94 -21.69
CA VAL A 23 22.25 -8.33 -21.82
C VAL A 23 22.44 -7.41 -20.61
N PRO A 24 23.62 -7.39 -19.97
CA PRO A 24 23.90 -6.41 -18.92
C PRO A 24 23.86 -5.00 -19.52
N GLU A 25 22.80 -4.25 -19.18
CA GLU A 25 22.63 -2.87 -19.62
C GLU A 25 23.52 -1.94 -18.81
N ASN A 26 24.10 -0.94 -19.48
CA ASN A 26 24.84 0.13 -18.82
C ASN A 26 24.14 1.47 -19.05
N MET A 27 24.32 2.41 -18.12
CA MET A 27 23.66 3.72 -18.15
C MET A 27 23.99 4.60 -19.36
N GLN A 28 24.92 4.20 -20.25
CA GLN A 28 25.53 5.09 -21.24
C GLN A 28 24.99 4.97 -22.68
N ARG A 29 24.09 4.03 -23.02
CA ARG A 29 23.68 3.84 -24.43
C ARG A 29 22.16 3.80 -24.67
N ARG A 30 21.68 4.80 -25.41
CA ARG A 30 20.43 4.89 -26.23
C ARG A 30 19.06 4.68 -25.56
N GLY A 31 18.94 4.09 -24.38
CA GLY A 31 17.70 4.04 -23.58
C GLY A 31 17.47 5.25 -22.66
N ALA A 32 18.45 6.16 -22.56
CA ALA A 32 18.54 7.18 -21.52
C ALA A 32 17.33 8.11 -21.41
N MET A 33 16.69 8.52 -22.52
CA MET A 33 15.53 9.43 -22.44
C MET A 33 14.25 8.75 -21.93
N TYR A 34 13.98 7.51 -22.36
CA TYR A 34 12.84 6.73 -21.86
C TYR A 34 13.05 6.37 -20.39
N LEU A 35 14.26 5.95 -20.03
CA LEU A 35 14.70 5.70 -18.66
C LEU A 35 14.54 6.93 -17.76
N GLN A 36 15.00 8.09 -18.23
CA GLN A 36 14.88 9.34 -17.48
C GLN A 36 13.41 9.75 -17.28
N ARG A 37 12.56 9.53 -18.28
CA ARG A 37 11.13 9.86 -18.17
C ARG A 37 10.42 8.93 -17.19
N GLU A 38 10.63 7.62 -17.32
CA GLU A 38 10.04 6.63 -16.43
C GLU A 38 10.47 6.84 -14.98
N LEU A 39 11.77 7.05 -14.74
CA LEU A 39 12.29 7.36 -13.41
C LEU A 39 11.69 8.66 -12.86
N LYS A 40 11.56 9.70 -13.70
CA LYS A 40 10.94 10.96 -13.29
C LYS A 40 9.48 10.76 -12.88
N ASP A 41 8.72 9.96 -13.62
CA ASP A 41 7.32 9.66 -13.31
C ASP A 41 7.19 8.84 -12.02
N LYS A 42 8.07 7.84 -11.82
CA LYS A 42 8.19 7.05 -10.58
C LYS A 42 8.52 7.93 -9.38
N VAL A 43 9.51 8.83 -9.49
CA VAL A 43 9.90 9.76 -8.41
C VAL A 43 8.79 10.77 -8.12
N ALA A 44 8.08 11.26 -9.14
CA ALA A 44 6.92 12.13 -8.95
C ALA A 44 5.80 11.41 -8.17
N MET A 45 5.52 10.14 -8.52
CA MET A 45 4.56 9.32 -7.79
C MET A 45 5.01 9.03 -6.36
N MET A 46 6.30 8.73 -6.13
CA MET A 46 6.87 8.56 -4.80
C MET A 46 6.65 9.80 -3.92
N ASN A 47 6.90 11.01 -4.46
CA ASN A 47 6.65 12.25 -3.74
C ASN A 47 5.15 12.42 -3.42
N ARG A 48 4.26 12.08 -4.36
CA ARG A 48 2.80 12.09 -4.12
C ARG A 48 2.40 11.11 -3.01
N LEU A 49 2.98 9.92 -2.97
CA LEU A 49 2.74 8.93 -1.92
C LEU A 49 3.17 9.44 -0.54
N GLN A 50 4.35 10.05 -0.44
CA GLN A 50 4.81 10.66 0.81
C GLN A 50 3.88 11.78 1.27
N GLN A 51 3.48 12.65 0.34
CA GLN A 51 2.50 13.70 0.64
C GLN A 51 1.15 13.12 1.09
N ALA A 52 0.68 12.04 0.46
CA ALA A 52 -0.58 11.40 0.81
C ALA A 52 -0.55 10.75 2.21
N LEU A 53 0.58 10.17 2.60
CA LEU A 53 0.82 9.65 3.96
C LEU A 53 0.80 10.76 5.01
N GLU A 54 1.36 11.94 4.70
CA GLU A 54 1.48 13.06 5.64
C GLU A 54 0.22 13.94 5.72
N HIS A 55 -0.46 14.15 4.58
CA HIS A 55 -1.54 15.15 4.43
C HIS A 55 -2.92 14.53 4.21
N ASN A 56 -3.09 13.23 4.47
CA ASN A 56 -4.37 12.50 4.37
C ASN A 56 -5.03 12.56 2.97
N HIS A 57 -4.26 12.44 1.89
CA HIS A 57 -4.81 12.33 0.54
C HIS A 57 -5.22 10.89 0.16
N PHE A 58 -5.03 9.95 1.07
CA PHE A 58 -5.61 8.62 0.96
C PHE A 58 -7.02 8.58 1.53
N PHE A 59 -7.82 7.67 0.99
CA PHE A 59 -9.09 7.29 1.58
C PHE A 59 -9.34 5.79 1.42
N LEU A 60 -10.21 5.26 2.27
CA LEU A 60 -10.55 3.85 2.30
C LEU A 60 -11.96 3.64 1.75
N MET A 61 -12.09 2.65 0.88
CA MET A 61 -13.39 2.10 0.48
C MET A 61 -13.58 0.72 1.11
N ALA A 62 -14.83 0.34 1.32
CA ALA A 62 -15.20 -0.97 1.88
C ALA A 62 -16.07 -1.73 0.87
N GLN A 63 -15.53 -2.80 0.28
CA GLN A 63 -16.26 -3.63 -0.68
C GLN A 63 -16.86 -4.85 0.05
N PRO A 64 -18.20 -5.05 0.02
CA PRO A 64 -18.81 -6.23 0.64
C PRO A 64 -18.44 -7.50 -0.13
N ILE A 65 -18.04 -8.54 0.61
CA ILE A 65 -17.83 -9.89 0.11
C ILE A 65 -18.78 -10.83 0.85
N THR A 66 -19.63 -11.50 0.07
CA THR A 66 -20.62 -12.47 0.58
C THR A 66 -20.14 -13.88 0.30
N GLY A 67 -19.89 -14.65 1.36
CA GLY A 67 -19.57 -16.07 1.27
C GLY A 67 -20.81 -16.89 0.94
N MET A 68 -20.60 -18.06 0.32
CA MET A 68 -21.68 -18.98 -0.05
C MET A 68 -22.53 -19.45 1.14
N ARG A 69 -21.98 -19.40 2.36
CA ARG A 69 -22.67 -19.74 3.61
C ARG A 69 -23.45 -18.57 4.23
N GLY A 70 -23.48 -17.40 3.58
CA GLY A 70 -24.15 -16.19 4.06
C GLY A 70 -23.30 -15.30 4.97
N ASP A 71 -22.05 -15.66 5.23
CA ASP A 71 -21.10 -14.79 5.94
C ASP A 71 -20.75 -13.57 5.08
N VAL A 72 -20.84 -12.37 5.66
CA VAL A 72 -20.45 -11.13 4.99
C VAL A 72 -19.26 -10.49 5.72
N TYR A 73 -18.26 -10.08 4.95
CA TYR A 73 -17.18 -9.21 5.43
C TYR A 73 -16.91 -8.11 4.40
N HIS A 74 -16.18 -7.08 4.78
CA HIS A 74 -15.85 -5.96 3.91
C HIS A 74 -14.35 -5.94 3.65
N GLU A 75 -13.97 -5.97 2.38
CA GLU A 75 -12.57 -5.77 1.98
C GLU A 75 -12.25 -4.28 1.94
N ILE A 76 -11.22 -3.88 2.69
CA ILE A 76 -10.74 -2.51 2.73
C ILE A 76 -9.81 -2.28 1.55
N LEU A 77 -10.15 -1.28 0.74
CA LEU A 77 -9.46 -0.93 -0.48
C LEU A 77 -8.92 0.49 -0.37
N LEU A 78 -7.61 0.65 -0.47
CA LEU A 78 -6.95 1.94 -0.50
C LEU A 78 -7.18 2.64 -1.84
N ARG A 79 -7.40 3.96 -1.78
CA ARG A 79 -7.45 4.85 -2.94
C ARG A 79 -6.73 6.14 -2.60
N MET A 80 -6.20 6.81 -3.62
CA MET A 80 -5.54 8.09 -3.49
C MET A 80 -6.30 9.14 -4.31
N LYS A 81 -6.48 10.33 -3.74
CA LYS A 81 -6.98 11.47 -4.49
C LYS A 81 -5.83 12.15 -5.24
N GLY A 82 -6.04 12.39 -6.52
CA GLY A 82 -5.19 13.21 -7.36
C GLY A 82 -5.57 14.69 -7.30
N GLU A 83 -5.04 15.46 -8.24
CA GLU A 83 -5.45 16.84 -8.45
C GLU A 83 -6.89 16.88 -8.98
N ASN A 84 -7.68 17.89 -8.59
CA ASN A 84 -9.07 18.07 -9.03
C ASN A 84 -10.02 16.89 -8.73
N ASP A 85 -9.86 16.25 -7.56
CA ASP A 85 -10.68 15.09 -7.12
C ASP A 85 -10.59 13.85 -8.04
N GLU A 86 -9.56 13.73 -8.88
CA GLU A 86 -9.29 12.50 -9.63
C GLU A 86 -9.05 11.31 -8.68
N LEU A 87 -9.61 10.15 -9.01
CA LEU A 87 -9.38 8.92 -8.26
C LEU A 87 -8.25 8.11 -8.88
N ILE A 88 -7.13 8.01 -8.16
CA ILE A 88 -5.97 7.23 -8.60
C ILE A 88 -6.09 5.80 -8.05
N SER A 89 -6.05 4.83 -8.97
CA SER A 89 -6.10 3.40 -8.64
C SER A 89 -4.82 2.94 -7.92
N PRO A 90 -4.91 2.02 -6.94
CA PRO A 90 -3.75 1.37 -6.34
C PRO A 90 -2.81 0.72 -7.35
N ASP A 91 -3.30 0.20 -8.48
CA ASP A 91 -2.45 -0.40 -9.52
C ASP A 91 -1.43 0.59 -10.09
N SER A 92 -1.75 1.89 -10.06
CA SER A 92 -0.88 2.96 -10.55
C SER A 92 0.22 3.35 -9.57
N PHE A 93 0.04 3.12 -8.26
CA PHE A 93 0.95 3.65 -7.23
C PHE A 93 1.55 2.59 -6.30
N LEU A 94 0.93 1.42 -6.12
CA LEU A 94 1.48 0.35 -5.30
C LEU A 94 2.80 -0.22 -5.83
N PRO A 95 3.03 -0.37 -7.16
CA PRO A 95 4.33 -0.77 -7.67
C PRO A 95 5.45 0.20 -7.27
N VAL A 96 5.18 1.51 -7.37
CA VAL A 96 6.09 2.56 -6.91
C VAL A 96 6.29 2.48 -5.40
N ALA A 97 5.22 2.31 -4.63
CA ALA A 97 5.34 2.16 -3.18
C ALA A 97 6.24 0.97 -2.79
N HIS A 98 6.16 -0.13 -3.52
CA HIS A 98 7.01 -1.30 -3.30
C HIS A 98 8.47 -1.01 -3.66
N GLU A 99 8.72 -0.45 -4.85
CA GLU A 99 10.05 -0.11 -5.35
C GLU A 99 10.81 0.85 -4.42
N PHE A 100 10.12 1.86 -3.88
CA PHE A 100 10.72 2.86 -2.99
C PHE A 100 10.59 2.53 -1.49
N GLY A 101 10.13 1.31 -1.14
CA GLY A 101 10.07 0.85 0.26
C GLY A 101 9.00 1.51 1.13
N LEU A 102 7.95 2.09 0.51
CA LEU A 102 6.84 2.76 1.19
C LEU A 102 5.67 1.82 1.53
N SER A 103 5.64 0.58 1.01
CA SER A 103 4.52 -0.36 1.23
C SER A 103 4.17 -0.55 2.71
N SER A 104 5.17 -0.64 3.58
CA SER A 104 4.93 -0.83 5.01
C SER A 104 4.28 0.37 5.68
N SER A 105 4.69 1.57 5.32
CA SER A 105 4.09 2.80 5.84
C SER A 105 2.64 2.92 5.40
N ILE A 106 2.35 2.54 4.15
CA ILE A 106 0.99 2.52 3.61
C ILE A 106 0.13 1.47 4.32
N ASP A 107 0.62 0.25 4.51
CA ASP A 107 -0.12 -0.80 5.21
C ASP A 107 -0.46 -0.38 6.65
N MET A 108 0.51 0.22 7.37
CA MET A 108 0.26 0.73 8.72
C MET A 108 -0.75 1.87 8.74
N TRP A 109 -0.70 2.78 7.76
CA TRP A 109 -1.70 3.83 7.59
C TRP A 109 -3.10 3.24 7.39
N VAL A 110 -3.25 2.23 6.51
CA VAL A 110 -4.53 1.55 6.23
C VAL A 110 -5.07 0.86 7.50
N ILE A 111 -4.21 0.16 8.24
CA ILE A 111 -4.59 -0.51 9.49
C ILE A 111 -5.09 0.52 10.51
N GLU A 112 -4.34 1.57 10.75
CA GLU A 112 -4.70 2.61 11.73
C GLU A 112 -6.05 3.24 11.40
N HIS A 113 -6.27 3.66 10.15
CA HIS A 113 -7.51 4.30 9.71
C HIS A 113 -8.70 3.35 9.73
N THR A 114 -8.49 2.06 9.42
CA THR A 114 -9.55 1.05 9.55
C THR A 114 -9.94 0.85 11.02
N LEU A 115 -8.95 0.74 11.92
CA LEU A 115 -9.20 0.57 13.35
C LEU A 115 -9.89 1.78 13.96
N GLN A 116 -9.49 2.99 13.56
CA GLN A 116 -10.16 4.23 13.93
C GLN A 116 -11.62 4.21 13.50
N PHE A 117 -11.90 3.91 12.23
CA PHE A 117 -13.27 3.81 11.71
C PHE A 117 -14.11 2.79 12.50
N MET A 118 -13.52 1.62 12.82
CA MET A 118 -14.20 0.59 13.63
C MET A 118 -14.53 1.09 15.04
N ALA A 119 -13.63 1.85 15.67
CA ALA A 119 -13.85 2.39 17.00
C ALA A 119 -14.98 3.43 17.02
N GLU A 120 -14.96 4.36 16.06
CA GLU A 120 -15.97 5.42 15.91
C GLU A 120 -17.36 4.86 15.57
N ASN A 121 -17.44 3.73 14.85
CA ASN A 121 -18.70 3.13 14.39
C ASN A 121 -19.13 1.90 15.20
N ARG A 122 -18.45 1.58 16.31
CA ARG A 122 -18.66 0.36 17.10
C ARG A 122 -20.12 0.13 17.52
N ALA A 123 -20.84 1.20 17.88
CA ALA A 123 -22.24 1.11 18.31
C ALA A 123 -23.21 0.86 17.13
N LYS A 124 -22.90 1.40 15.95
CA LYS A 124 -23.73 1.29 14.75
C LYS A 124 -23.47 0.00 13.97
N MET A 125 -22.23 -0.50 14.03
CA MET A 125 -21.74 -1.60 13.21
C MET A 125 -21.05 -2.70 14.05
N PRO A 126 -21.69 -3.24 15.12
CA PRO A 126 -21.02 -4.08 16.12
C PRO A 126 -20.53 -5.45 15.61
N ALA A 127 -21.05 -5.94 14.49
CA ALA A 127 -20.76 -7.26 13.92
C ALA A 127 -20.06 -7.20 12.55
N HIS A 128 -19.67 -6.01 12.08
CA HIS A 128 -18.98 -5.89 10.79
C HIS A 128 -17.56 -6.45 10.90
N ARG A 129 -17.20 -7.26 9.91
CA ARG A 129 -15.88 -7.84 9.76
C ARG A 129 -15.16 -7.12 8.62
N PHE A 130 -13.93 -6.70 8.86
CA PHE A 130 -13.10 -6.02 7.87
C PHE A 130 -11.90 -6.90 7.50
N ALA A 131 -11.53 -6.88 6.23
CA ALA A 131 -10.35 -7.55 5.71
C ALA A 131 -9.42 -6.51 5.11
N ILE A 132 -8.16 -6.51 5.54
CA ILE A 132 -7.12 -5.62 5.03
C ILE A 132 -6.10 -6.47 4.28
N ASN A 133 -5.76 -6.07 3.07
CA ASN A 133 -4.66 -6.66 2.31
C ASN A 133 -3.35 -6.03 2.74
N LEU A 134 -2.33 -6.86 3.00
CA LEU A 134 -1.01 -6.42 3.44
C LEU A 134 0.05 -6.85 2.44
N SER A 135 1.07 -6.01 2.27
CA SER A 135 2.26 -6.37 1.52
C SER A 135 3.11 -7.43 2.25
N PRO A 136 3.87 -8.27 1.52
CA PRO A 136 4.78 -9.23 2.15
C PRO A 136 5.86 -8.54 3.00
N THR A 137 6.31 -7.35 2.58
CA THR A 137 7.34 -6.57 3.28
C THR A 137 6.88 -6.11 4.67
N SER A 138 5.59 -5.84 4.86
CA SER A 138 5.02 -5.56 6.19
C SER A 138 5.02 -6.78 7.08
N VAL A 139 4.50 -7.91 6.59
CA VAL A 139 4.34 -9.13 7.39
C VAL A 139 5.69 -9.71 7.81
N CYS A 140 6.73 -9.54 7.00
CA CYS A 140 8.09 -10.00 7.31
C CYS A 140 8.84 -9.10 8.31
N GLN A 141 8.33 -7.93 8.68
CA GLN A 141 8.99 -7.06 9.66
C GLN A 141 8.78 -7.57 11.09
N ALA A 142 9.89 -7.74 11.83
CA ALA A 142 9.86 -8.21 13.22
C ALA A 142 9.00 -7.34 14.15
N ARG A 143 8.91 -6.03 13.88
CA ARG A 143 8.11 -5.08 14.67
C ARG A 143 6.61 -5.10 14.35
N PHE A 144 6.21 -5.63 13.21
CA PHE A 144 4.84 -5.55 12.72
C PHE A 144 3.79 -6.06 13.72
N PRO A 145 3.95 -7.24 14.37
CA PRO A 145 2.99 -7.71 15.36
C PRO A 145 2.86 -6.76 16.57
N VAL A 146 3.96 -6.12 16.98
CA VAL A 146 3.99 -5.18 18.11
C VAL A 146 3.24 -3.90 17.75
N GLU A 147 3.51 -3.32 16.58
CA GLU A 147 2.84 -2.11 16.09
C GLU A 147 1.33 -2.32 15.94
N VAL A 148 0.91 -3.43 15.33
CA VAL A 148 -0.52 -3.76 15.20
C VAL A 148 -1.17 -3.97 16.57
N SER A 149 -0.47 -4.60 17.52
CA SER A 149 -0.98 -4.80 18.88
C SER A 149 -1.18 -3.46 19.61
N GLN A 150 -0.26 -2.52 19.43
CA GLN A 150 -0.37 -1.17 19.98
C GLN A 150 -1.55 -0.41 19.39
N LEU A 151 -1.78 -0.50 18.07
CA LEU A 151 -2.94 0.11 17.43
C LEU A 151 -4.27 -0.49 17.91
N LEU A 152 -4.34 -1.83 18.01
CA LEU A 152 -5.53 -2.50 18.54
C LEU A 152 -5.86 -2.04 19.97
N ALA A 153 -4.84 -1.87 20.82
CA ALA A 153 -4.99 -1.35 22.17
C ALA A 153 -5.42 0.13 22.17
N LYS A 154 -4.77 0.98 21.35
CA LYS A 154 -5.08 2.41 21.19
C LYS A 154 -6.56 2.63 20.86
N TYR A 155 -7.11 1.87 19.91
CA TYR A 155 -8.51 1.99 19.48
C TYR A 155 -9.48 1.09 20.25
N GLN A 156 -9.01 0.41 21.31
CA GLN A 156 -9.82 -0.46 22.17
C GLN A 156 -10.62 -1.52 21.40
N ILE A 157 -10.07 -1.98 20.27
CA ILE A 157 -10.69 -3.02 19.45
C ILE A 157 -10.43 -4.36 20.13
N THR A 158 -11.42 -4.80 20.91
CA THR A 158 -11.39 -6.10 21.56
C THR A 158 -11.27 -7.18 20.49
N ARG A 159 -10.34 -8.13 20.67
CA ARG A 159 -10.18 -9.34 19.84
C ARG A 159 -11.37 -10.29 20.02
N LYS A 160 -12.61 -9.82 19.80
CA LYS A 160 -13.75 -10.71 19.59
C LYS A 160 -13.45 -11.43 18.28
N ARG A 161 -13.37 -12.77 18.35
CA ARG A 161 -12.96 -13.63 17.24
C ARG A 161 -13.66 -13.20 15.95
N GLY A 162 -12.91 -12.64 15.00
CA GLY A 162 -13.32 -12.50 13.61
C GLY A 162 -13.73 -11.11 13.08
N ASN A 163 -13.49 -10.00 13.78
CA ASN A 163 -13.89 -8.67 13.25
C ASN A 163 -12.83 -7.98 12.37
N LEU A 164 -11.56 -8.39 12.45
CA LEU A 164 -10.49 -7.92 11.58
C LEU A 164 -9.66 -9.12 11.10
N PHE A 165 -9.45 -9.21 9.80
CA PHE A 165 -8.58 -10.21 9.19
C PHE A 165 -7.52 -9.50 8.34
N LEU A 166 -6.26 -9.90 8.54
CA LEU A 166 -5.15 -9.46 7.73
C LEU A 166 -4.92 -10.52 6.66
N LYS A 167 -5.11 -10.15 5.40
CA LYS A 167 -4.87 -11.01 4.24
C LYS A 167 -3.47 -10.70 3.71
N SER A 168 -2.66 -11.73 3.55
CA SER A 168 -1.51 -11.64 2.64
C SER A 168 -2.04 -11.40 1.21
N PRO A 169 -1.29 -10.71 0.34
CA PRO A 169 -1.77 -10.48 -1.01
C PRO A 169 -1.99 -11.84 -1.66
N LYS A 170 -3.12 -12.03 -2.34
CA LYS A 170 -3.10 -12.93 -3.48
C LYS A 170 -2.04 -12.34 -4.40
N VAL A 171 -1.03 -13.13 -4.76
CA VAL A 171 -0.09 -12.79 -5.81
C VAL A 171 -0.92 -12.20 -6.96
N MET A 172 -0.67 -10.93 -7.27
CA MET A 172 -1.28 -10.26 -8.41
C MET A 172 -0.70 -10.95 -9.64
N LEU A 173 -1.41 -11.95 -10.15
CA LEU A 173 -1.22 -12.53 -11.48
C LEU A 173 -2.41 -12.09 -12.34
#